data_AF-A0A937H9T3-F1
#
_entry.id   AF-A0A937H9T3-F1
#
_cell.length_a   1.000
_cell.length_b   1.000
_cell.length_c   1.000
_cell.angle_alpha   90.00
_cell.angle_beta   90.00
_cell.angle_gamma   90.00
#
_symmetry.space_group_name_H-M   'P 1'
#
loop_
_entity.id
_entity.type
_entity.pdbx_description
1 polymer ?
#
loop_
_entity_poly.entity_id
_entity_poly.type
_entity_poly.pdbx_seq_one_letter_code
_entity_poly.pdbx_strand_id
1 'polypeptide(L)'
;LSLIQQAGAVHIAGDQHLPTIIQHGIEQYDDGPWAFVVPAIVNNYYSRWWWPEDEMPGENANEILPWTGRYLDGFNNKITMHAYANPDTQSNGAGFGFIRFHIEKNEVTFECWPRGEDVKAPQAKQFTGWPFTVKL
;
A
#
# COMPACT_ATOMS: atom_id res chain seq x y z
N LEU A 1 13.47 0.35 -11.09
CA LEU A 1 12.23 -0.43 -11.21
C LEU A 1 12.42 -1.71 -12.03
N SER A 2 12.96 -1.66 -13.24
CA SER A 2 13.13 -2.84 -14.11
C SER A 2 13.93 -4.00 -13.49
N LEU A 3 14.98 -3.70 -12.71
CA LEU A 3 15.75 -4.74 -12.00
C LEU A 3 14.95 -5.43 -10.88
N ILE A 4 14.07 -4.69 -10.20
CA ILE A 4 13.19 -5.25 -9.14
C ILE A 4 12.15 -6.17 -9.82
N GLN A 5 11.55 -5.70 -10.92
CA GLN A 5 10.61 -6.49 -11.71
C GLN A 5 11.24 -7.77 -12.24
N GLN A 6 12.44 -7.68 -12.83
CA GLN A 6 13.15 -8.85 -13.36
C GLN A 6 13.51 -9.87 -12.27
N ALA A 7 13.76 -9.42 -11.04
CA ALA A 7 14.01 -10.29 -9.91
C ALA A 7 12.75 -10.98 -9.37
N GLY A 8 11.54 -10.61 -9.85
CA GLY A 8 10.28 -11.04 -9.25
C GLY A 8 10.15 -10.56 -7.81
N ALA A 9 10.76 -9.43 -7.47
CA ALA A 9 10.81 -8.92 -6.10
C ALA A 9 9.71 -7.88 -5.85
N VAL A 10 9.31 -7.76 -4.58
CA VAL A 10 8.46 -6.66 -4.10
C VAL A 10 9.33 -5.60 -3.45
N HIS A 11 9.02 -4.32 -3.66
CA HIS A 11 9.69 -3.21 -3.03
C HIS A 11 9.09 -2.96 -1.63
N ILE A 12 9.91 -3.07 -0.59
CA ILE A 12 9.47 -2.82 0.79
C ILE A 12 10.12 -1.52 1.25
N ALA A 13 9.32 -0.59 1.74
CA ALA A 13 9.80 0.71 2.21
C ALA A 13 9.13 1.12 3.53
N GLY A 14 9.69 2.12 4.19
CA GLY A 14 9.14 2.78 5.37
C GLY A 14 9.36 4.29 5.28
N ASP A 15 9.58 4.97 6.42
CA ASP A 15 9.85 6.43 6.54
C ASP A 15 8.74 7.38 6.07
N GLN A 16 7.92 7.00 5.09
CA GLN A 16 6.85 7.86 4.58
C GLN A 16 5.73 8.11 5.57
N HIS A 17 5.66 7.37 6.69
CA HIS A 17 4.64 7.56 7.73
C HIS A 17 3.19 7.49 7.20
N LEU A 18 3.03 6.78 6.09
CA LEU A 18 1.78 6.58 5.37
C LEU A 18 1.86 5.19 4.75
N PRO A 19 1.13 4.19 5.27
CA PRO A 19 1.14 2.88 4.67
C PRO A 19 0.44 2.93 3.31
N THR A 20 1.05 2.34 2.29
CA THR A 20 0.48 2.27 0.93
C THR A 20 0.82 0.96 0.25
N ILE A 21 -0.10 0.48 -0.59
CA ILE A 21 0.20 -0.49 -1.64
C ILE A 21 0.13 0.23 -2.96
N ILE A 22 1.26 0.23 -3.67
CA ILE A 22 1.40 0.86 -4.97
C ILE A 22 1.93 -0.18 -5.96
N GLN A 23 1.42 -0.18 -7.18
CA GLN A 23 2.12 -0.79 -8.30
C GLN A 23 2.80 0.31 -9.12
N HIS A 24 4.10 0.22 -9.32
CA HIS A 24 4.81 1.18 -10.14
C HIS A 24 4.60 0.91 -11.64
N GLY A 25 4.70 1.97 -12.44
CA GLY A 25 4.86 1.88 -13.89
C GLY A 25 6.29 2.20 -14.32
N ILE A 26 6.81 1.43 -15.28
CA ILE A 26 8.10 1.64 -15.95
C ILE A 26 7.84 2.37 -17.27
N GLU A 27 7.21 1.69 -18.23
CA GLU A 27 6.85 2.26 -19.53
C GLU A 27 5.39 2.70 -19.53
N GLN A 28 4.50 1.86 -19.01
CA GLN A 28 3.06 2.10 -18.86
C GLN A 28 2.65 2.05 -17.39
N TYR A 29 1.37 2.26 -17.10
CA TYR A 29 0.85 1.93 -15.76
C TYR A 29 0.82 0.40 -15.59
N ASP A 30 0.98 -0.07 -14.35
CA ASP A 30 0.80 -1.48 -13.96
C ASP A 30 1.82 -2.49 -14.55
N ASP A 31 2.92 -2.04 -15.18
CA ASP A 31 3.95 -2.91 -15.79
C ASP A 31 5.23 -3.04 -14.94
N GLY A 32 5.26 -2.41 -13.76
CA GLY A 32 6.38 -2.42 -12.84
C GLY A 32 6.09 -3.16 -11.53
N PRO A 33 7.07 -3.12 -10.60
CA PRO A 33 7.02 -3.89 -9.37
C PRO A 33 6.00 -3.33 -8.39
N TRP A 34 5.46 -4.25 -7.57
CA TRP A 34 4.66 -3.92 -6.40
C TRP A 34 5.52 -3.33 -5.29
N ALA A 35 5.00 -2.30 -4.64
CA ALA A 35 5.60 -1.67 -3.47
C ALA A 35 4.62 -1.68 -2.30
N PHE A 36 5.10 -2.11 -1.13
CA PHE A 36 4.40 -1.95 0.14
C PHE A 36 5.23 -1.04 1.05
N VAL A 37 4.70 0.16 1.29
CA VAL A 37 5.23 1.06 2.31
C VAL A 37 4.56 0.67 3.61
N VAL A 38 5.33 0.16 4.57
CA VAL A 38 4.79 -0.27 5.86
C VAL A 38 4.45 0.94 6.74
N PRO A 39 3.42 0.84 7.61
CA PRO A 39 3.10 1.93 8.53
C PRO A 39 4.23 2.15 9.54
N ALA A 40 4.36 3.37 10.02
CA ALA A 40 5.17 3.64 11.20
C ALA A 40 4.48 3.05 12.44
N ILE A 41 5.24 2.46 13.37
CA ILE A 41 4.71 1.98 14.67
C ILE A 41 4.03 3.13 15.43
N VAL A 42 4.50 4.36 15.25
CA VAL A 42 3.94 5.57 15.86
C VAL A 42 3.81 6.65 14.78
N ASN A 43 2.62 7.23 14.63
CA ASN A 43 2.34 8.22 13.58
C ASN A 43 1.65 9.50 14.06
N ASN A 44 1.95 9.95 15.28
CA ASN A 44 1.33 11.15 15.90
C ASN A 44 2.21 12.41 15.86
N TYR A 45 3.40 12.35 15.26
CA TYR A 45 4.33 13.49 15.15
C TYR A 45 4.59 13.93 13.71
N TYR A 46 4.67 12.99 12.77
CA TYR A 46 5.01 13.24 11.36
C TYR A 46 3.97 12.60 10.42
N SER A 47 2.70 12.80 10.73
CA SER A 47 1.59 12.26 9.94
C SER A 47 1.64 12.78 8.51
N ARG A 48 1.46 11.89 7.52
CA ARG A 48 1.35 12.23 6.09
C ARG A 48 0.06 11.67 5.52
N TRP A 49 -0.44 12.29 4.45
CA TRP A 49 -1.68 11.91 3.79
C TRP A 49 -1.43 11.57 2.32
N TRP A 50 -2.16 10.57 1.83
CA TRP A 50 -2.47 10.46 0.42
C TRP A 50 -3.70 11.31 0.14
N TRP A 51 -3.56 12.26 -0.79
CA TRP A 51 -4.61 13.20 -1.17
C TRP A 51 -4.35 13.66 -2.62
N PRO A 52 -5.03 13.08 -3.63
CA PRO A 52 -4.86 13.52 -5.01
C PRO A 52 -5.38 14.97 -5.16
N GLU A 53 -4.76 15.74 -6.07
CA GLU A 53 -5.01 17.18 -6.22
C GLU A 53 -6.45 17.50 -6.61
N ASP A 54 -7.07 16.66 -7.44
CA ASP A 54 -8.45 16.82 -7.89
C ASP A 54 -9.48 16.13 -6.98
N GLU A 55 -9.01 15.45 -5.92
CA GLU A 55 -9.82 14.66 -4.99
C GLU A 55 -10.67 13.57 -5.65
N MET A 56 -10.29 13.14 -6.87
CA MET A 56 -11.00 12.12 -7.63
C MET A 56 -10.28 10.77 -7.61
N PRO A 57 -11.02 9.66 -7.77
CA PRO A 57 -10.42 8.37 -8.09
C PRO A 57 -9.65 8.45 -9.41
N GLY A 58 -8.50 7.78 -9.46
CA GLY A 58 -7.73 7.61 -10.69
C GLY A 58 -8.40 6.61 -11.63
N GLU A 59 -7.86 6.49 -12.84
CA GLU A 59 -8.30 5.45 -13.76
C GLU A 59 -8.10 4.05 -13.15
N ASN A 60 -9.05 3.13 -13.33
CA ASN A 60 -9.06 1.79 -12.73
C ASN A 60 -9.01 1.79 -11.19
N ALA A 61 -9.60 2.80 -10.54
CA ALA A 61 -9.87 2.78 -9.11
C ALA A 61 -10.70 1.56 -8.69
N ASN A 62 -10.52 1.13 -7.45
CA ASN A 62 -11.38 0.15 -6.80
C ASN A 62 -12.49 0.85 -5.98
N GLU A 63 -13.52 0.10 -5.60
CA GLU A 63 -14.66 0.63 -4.83
C GLU A 63 -14.41 0.65 -3.30
N ILE A 64 -13.21 0.25 -2.85
CA ILE A 64 -12.90 0.06 -1.42
C ILE A 64 -12.45 1.37 -0.78
N LEU A 65 -11.65 2.16 -1.50
CA LEU A 65 -11.10 3.45 -1.05
C LEU A 65 -11.31 4.52 -2.13
N PRO A 66 -11.62 5.77 -1.74
CA PRO A 66 -12.09 6.79 -2.69
C PRO A 66 -11.01 7.27 -3.67
N TRP A 67 -9.72 7.20 -3.30
CA TRP A 67 -8.61 7.76 -4.09
C TRP A 67 -7.61 6.69 -4.54
N THR A 68 -8.13 5.57 -5.02
CA THR A 68 -7.33 4.51 -5.65
C THR A 68 -7.29 4.67 -7.17
N GLY A 69 -6.47 3.86 -7.85
CA GLY A 69 -6.31 3.91 -9.30
C GLY A 69 -4.98 4.51 -9.74
N ARG A 70 -4.89 4.84 -11.03
CA ARG A 70 -3.68 5.32 -11.71
C ARG A 70 -3.48 6.82 -11.51
N TYR A 71 -2.28 7.21 -11.10
CA TYR A 71 -1.86 8.59 -10.88
C TYR A 71 -0.42 8.82 -11.34
N LEU A 72 -0.11 10.07 -11.64
CA LEU A 72 1.28 10.53 -11.65
C LEU A 72 1.64 11.02 -10.25
N ASP A 73 2.77 10.57 -9.71
CA ASP A 73 3.29 11.12 -8.46
C ASP A 73 3.90 12.53 -8.66
N GLY A 74 4.36 13.17 -7.59
CA GLY A 74 4.94 14.52 -7.65
C GLY A 74 6.24 14.65 -8.47
N PHE A 75 6.81 13.53 -8.94
CA PHE A 75 7.95 13.50 -9.84
C PHE A 75 7.57 13.00 -11.25
N ASN A 76 6.26 12.93 -11.55
CA ASN A 76 5.69 12.38 -12.77
C ASN A 76 6.01 10.89 -13.01
N ASN A 77 6.28 10.11 -11.96
CA ASN A 77 6.33 8.66 -12.10
C ASN A 77 4.90 8.11 -12.17
N LYS A 78 4.72 7.07 -12.98
CA LYS A 78 3.45 6.33 -13.05
C LYS A 78 3.31 5.46 -11.81
N ILE A 79 2.21 5.64 -11.08
CA ILE A 79 1.86 4.80 -9.94
C ILE A 79 0.39 4.39 -10.02
N THR A 80 0.09 3.21 -9.51
CA THR A 80 -1.29 2.77 -9.28
C THR A 80 -1.46 2.53 -7.79
N MET A 81 -2.29 3.36 -7.16
CA MET A 81 -2.61 3.28 -5.74
C MET A 81 -3.69 2.22 -5.52
N HIS A 82 -3.38 1.16 -4.78
CA HIS A 82 -4.33 0.08 -4.49
C HIS A 82 -4.91 0.17 -3.08
N ALA A 83 -4.10 0.61 -2.11
CA ALA A 83 -4.53 0.82 -0.74
C ALA A 83 -3.67 1.90 -0.06
N TYR A 84 -4.27 2.65 0.85
CA TYR A 84 -3.60 3.60 1.73
C TYR A 84 -4.36 3.71 3.06
N ALA A 85 -3.69 4.08 4.15
CA ALA A 85 -4.38 4.42 5.40
C ALA A 85 -3.92 5.78 5.90
N ASN A 86 -4.79 6.78 5.71
CA ASN A 86 -4.54 8.13 6.17
C ASN A 86 -4.67 8.25 7.70
N PRO A 87 -4.09 9.30 8.32
CA PRO A 87 -4.14 9.50 9.78
C PRO A 87 -5.51 9.74 10.41
N ASP A 88 -6.58 9.90 9.63
CA ASP A 88 -7.97 9.93 10.09
C ASP A 88 -8.56 8.51 10.31
N THR A 89 -7.81 7.46 9.94
CA THR A 89 -8.16 6.06 10.21
C THR A 89 -7.78 5.64 11.64
N GLN A 90 -8.11 4.39 12.00
CA GLN A 90 -7.77 3.80 13.30
C GLN A 90 -6.27 3.97 13.63
N SER A 91 -5.94 4.25 14.90
CA SER A 91 -4.55 4.42 15.33
C SER A 91 -3.77 5.51 14.57
N ASN A 92 -4.44 6.47 13.94
CA ASN A 92 -3.85 7.53 13.13
C ASN A 92 -2.95 6.99 11.99
N GLY A 93 -3.34 5.88 11.37
CA GLY A 93 -2.52 5.19 10.36
C GLY A 93 -1.23 4.55 10.92
N ALA A 94 -1.02 4.59 12.24
CA ALA A 94 0.11 3.93 12.88
C ALA A 94 -0.15 2.42 13.03
N GLY A 95 0.88 1.61 12.90
CA GLY A 95 0.70 0.17 12.82
C GLY A 95 1.95 -0.62 12.52
N PHE A 96 1.75 -1.85 12.06
CA PHE A 96 2.80 -2.71 11.54
C PHE A 96 2.26 -3.51 10.34
N GLY A 97 3.18 -3.96 9.48
CA GLY A 97 2.83 -4.77 8.32
C GLY A 97 3.37 -6.20 8.42
N PHE A 98 2.66 -7.15 7.82
CA PHE A 98 3.21 -8.47 7.51
C PHE A 98 3.23 -8.68 6.00
N ILE A 99 4.25 -9.38 5.52
CA ILE A 99 4.38 -9.77 4.11
C ILE A 99 4.49 -11.29 4.08
N ARG A 100 3.52 -11.94 3.47
CA ARG A 100 3.46 -13.40 3.37
C ARG A 100 3.74 -13.82 1.95
N PHE A 101 4.84 -14.55 1.77
CA PHE A 101 5.22 -15.12 0.48
C PHE A 101 4.64 -16.52 0.34
N HIS A 102 3.77 -16.72 -0.65
CA HIS A 102 3.16 -18.00 -0.98
C HIS A 102 3.90 -18.61 -2.17
N ILE A 103 5.03 -19.24 -1.89
CA ILE A 103 6.01 -19.68 -2.90
C ILE A 103 5.38 -20.58 -3.97
N GLU A 104 4.57 -21.57 -3.57
CA GLU A 104 3.94 -22.51 -4.51
C GLU A 104 2.92 -21.85 -5.45
N LYS A 105 2.31 -20.75 -5.02
CA LYS A 105 1.28 -20.02 -5.79
C LYS A 105 1.84 -18.84 -6.56
N ASN A 106 3.12 -18.50 -6.33
CA ASN A 106 3.75 -17.28 -6.80
C ASN A 106 2.94 -16.02 -6.44
N GLU A 107 2.48 -15.97 -5.19
CA GLU A 107 1.64 -14.89 -4.65
C GLU A 107 2.30 -14.24 -3.43
N VAL A 108 2.04 -12.95 -3.24
CA VAL A 108 2.41 -12.23 -2.02
C VAL A 108 1.18 -11.58 -1.43
N THR A 109 0.91 -11.83 -0.15
CA THR A 109 -0.10 -11.11 0.62
C THR A 109 0.55 -10.07 1.50
N PHE A 110 0.14 -8.82 1.33
CA PHE A 110 0.45 -7.71 2.22
C PHE A 110 -0.65 -7.57 3.24
N GLU A 111 -0.26 -7.47 4.51
CA GLU A 111 -1.16 -7.19 5.62
C GLU A 111 -0.72 -5.90 6.32
N CYS A 112 -1.68 -5.10 6.76
CA CYS A 112 -1.42 -3.82 7.41
C CYS A 112 -2.36 -3.65 8.61
N TRP A 113 -1.78 -3.64 9.80
CA TRP A 113 -2.50 -3.75 11.06
C TRP A 113 -2.40 -2.44 11.86
N PRO A 114 -3.52 -1.91 12.40
CA PRO A 114 -3.48 -0.82 13.37
C PRO A 114 -2.64 -1.21 14.59
N ARG A 115 -1.88 -0.26 15.15
CA ARG A 115 -0.88 -0.54 16.20
C ARG A 115 -1.45 -1.29 17.41
N GLY A 116 -2.66 -0.92 17.83
CA GLY A 116 -3.31 -1.48 19.03
C GLY A 116 -4.07 -2.78 18.78
N GLU A 117 -4.09 -3.28 17.55
CA GLU A 117 -4.87 -4.45 17.19
C GLU A 117 -4.20 -5.75 17.69
N ASP A 118 -4.96 -6.58 18.41
CA ASP A 118 -4.51 -7.95 18.74
C ASP A 118 -4.79 -8.88 17.56
N VAL A 119 -3.76 -9.14 16.76
CA VAL A 119 -3.84 -9.99 15.56
C VAL A 119 -4.22 -11.45 15.83
N LYS A 120 -4.26 -11.89 17.09
CA LYS A 120 -4.73 -13.23 17.48
C LYS A 120 -6.22 -13.27 17.79
N ALA A 121 -6.87 -12.12 17.94
CA ALA A 121 -8.31 -12.07 18.20
C ALA A 121 -9.10 -12.50 16.95
N PRO A 122 -10.21 -13.25 17.11
CA PRO A 122 -10.98 -13.76 15.97
C PRO A 122 -11.63 -12.66 15.13
N GLN A 123 -11.84 -11.48 15.71
CA GLN A 123 -12.41 -10.29 15.08
C GLN A 123 -11.36 -9.23 14.71
N ALA A 124 -10.07 -9.58 14.70
CA ALA A 124 -8.99 -8.63 14.42
C ALA A 124 -9.19 -7.97 13.05
N LYS A 125 -9.03 -6.65 12.97
CA LYS A 125 -9.23 -5.89 11.72
C LYS A 125 -7.96 -5.20 11.25
N GLN A 126 -7.69 -5.34 9.96
CA GLN A 126 -6.66 -4.59 9.26
C GLN A 126 -7.20 -3.21 8.86
N PHE A 127 -6.31 -2.34 8.39
CA PHE A 127 -6.74 -1.13 7.70
C PHE A 127 -7.58 -1.47 6.47
N THR A 128 -8.57 -0.63 6.16
CA THR A 128 -9.37 -0.75 4.93
C THR A 128 -8.46 -0.81 3.70
N GLY A 129 -8.72 -1.76 2.80
CA GLY A 129 -7.86 -2.05 1.65
C GLY A 129 -6.88 -3.22 1.86
N TRP A 130 -6.71 -3.69 3.11
CA TRP A 130 -5.94 -4.88 3.44
C TRP A 130 -6.83 -5.98 4.05
N PRO A 131 -6.43 -7.27 3.96
CA PRO A 131 -5.24 -7.79 3.28
C PRO A 131 -5.34 -7.65 1.76
N PHE A 132 -4.19 -7.54 1.09
CA PHE A 132 -4.12 -7.42 -0.37
C PHE A 132 -3.13 -8.44 -0.93
N THR A 133 -3.59 -9.26 -1.88
CA THR A 133 -2.79 -10.34 -2.48
C THR A 133 -2.53 -10.06 -3.94
N VAL A 134 -1.27 -10.22 -4.35
CA VAL A 134 -0.82 -10.03 -5.73
C VAL A 134 -0.15 -11.28 -6.25
N LYS A 135 -0.18 -11.47 -7.57
CA LYS A 135 0.71 -12.41 -8.26
C LYS A 135 2.00 -11.71 -8.66
N LEU A 136 3.12 -12.39 -8.47
CA LEU A 136 4.44 -11.92 -8.92
C LEU A 136 4.76 -12.38 -10.34
#